data_AF-A0A7Y2X4F9-F1
#
_entry.id   AF-A0A7Y2X4F9-F1
#
_cell.length_a   1.000
_cell.length_b   1.000
_cell.length_c   1.000
_cell.angle_alpha   90.00
_cell.angle_beta   90.00
_cell.angle_gamma   90.00
#
_symmetry.space_group_name_H-M   'P 1'
#
loop_
_entity.id
_entity.type
_entity.pdbx_description
1 polymer ?
#
loop_
_entity_poly.entity_id
_entity_poly.type
_entity_poly.pdbx_seq_one_letter_code
_entity_poly.pdbx_strand_id
1 'polypeptide(L)'
;VCALMGIECVVYMGEIDIARQAPNVARMKMLGATVKPATSGSRTLKDATNEAIRDWINNPVDTHYIIGSVVGPHPYPDMVARFQSVISAEVQQQLLEKEGTPNPDYVVACVGGGSNAAGLYYHYLDNPEVGIIAVEAAGKGIHSGESAATSALGKVGIIHGSKTLLMQTQDGQITEPYSISAGLDYPGVGPMHAHLYTSGRGEFISITDAEAMEAGLLVSQLEGIIPAIETSHAFAIFDHRPFNPEDIVVINLSGRGDKDLETYIEYFGL
;
A
#
# COMPACT_ATOMS: atom_id res chain seq x y z
N VAL A 1 -9.05 16.67 3.31
CA VAL A 1 -8.72 17.73 2.33
C VAL A 1 -9.98 18.47 1.86
N CYS A 2 -10.93 17.82 1.20
CA CYS A 2 -12.06 18.52 0.57
C CYS A 2 -12.91 19.36 1.53
N ALA A 3 -13.32 18.81 2.68
CA ALA A 3 -14.07 19.57 3.70
C ALA A 3 -13.31 20.81 4.21
N LEU A 4 -11.98 20.68 4.43
CA LEU A 4 -11.12 21.79 4.86
C LEU A 4 -11.04 22.89 3.78
N MET A 5 -11.05 22.50 2.52
CA MET A 5 -10.91 23.41 1.37
C MET A 5 -12.26 23.90 0.82
N GLY A 6 -13.39 23.44 1.37
CA GLY A 6 -14.73 23.76 0.86
C GLY A 6 -15.03 23.19 -0.53
N ILE A 7 -14.47 22.02 -0.86
CA ILE A 7 -14.61 21.35 -2.17
C ILE A 7 -15.59 20.18 -2.03
N GLU A 8 -16.48 20.00 -3.02
CA GLU A 8 -17.34 18.81 -3.10
C GLU A 8 -16.50 17.53 -3.24
N CYS A 9 -16.89 16.46 -2.55
CA CYS A 9 -16.14 15.21 -2.53
C CYS A 9 -17.03 14.03 -2.86
N VAL A 10 -16.67 13.30 -3.91
CA VAL A 10 -17.23 12.00 -4.26
C VAL A 10 -16.14 10.95 -4.08
N VAL A 11 -16.44 9.90 -3.32
CA VAL A 11 -15.55 8.75 -3.12
C VAL A 11 -16.20 7.51 -3.71
N TYR A 12 -15.51 6.88 -4.66
CA TYR A 12 -15.86 5.56 -5.16
C TYR A 12 -15.22 4.50 -4.28
N MET A 13 -16.00 3.50 -3.87
CA MET A 13 -15.51 2.43 -2.99
C MET A 13 -16.19 1.11 -3.37
N GLY A 14 -15.44 0.00 -3.35
CA GLY A 14 -15.99 -1.32 -3.61
C GLY A 14 -17.14 -1.67 -2.66
N GLU A 15 -18.21 -2.29 -3.16
CA GLU A 15 -19.35 -2.68 -2.31
C GLU A 15 -18.93 -3.57 -1.13
N ILE A 16 -17.99 -4.50 -1.36
CA ILE A 16 -17.46 -5.38 -0.31
C ILE A 16 -16.64 -4.56 0.71
N ASP A 17 -15.83 -3.61 0.23
CA ASP A 17 -15.01 -2.76 1.09
C ASP A 17 -15.85 -1.81 1.93
N ILE A 18 -16.99 -1.31 1.42
CA ILE A 18 -17.92 -0.48 2.18
C ILE A 18 -18.40 -1.20 3.45
N ALA A 19 -18.63 -2.52 3.36
CA ALA A 19 -19.03 -3.33 4.51
C ALA A 19 -17.84 -3.57 5.47
N ARG A 20 -16.70 -4.01 4.94
CA ARG A 20 -15.50 -4.32 5.74
C ARG A 20 -14.90 -3.11 6.45
N GLN A 21 -15.02 -1.93 5.85
CA GLN A 21 -14.42 -0.68 6.32
C GLN A 21 -15.49 0.33 6.74
N ALA A 22 -16.61 -0.15 7.30
CA ALA A 22 -17.75 0.65 7.71
C ALA A 22 -17.40 1.87 8.59
N PRO A 23 -16.44 1.80 9.55
CA PRO A 23 -16.01 2.98 10.30
C PRO A 23 -15.46 4.11 9.43
N ASN A 24 -14.72 3.78 8.36
CA ASN A 24 -14.18 4.77 7.42
C ASN A 24 -15.29 5.37 6.54
N VAL A 25 -16.27 4.57 6.11
CA VAL A 25 -17.45 5.06 5.37
C VAL A 25 -18.26 6.06 6.21
N ALA A 26 -18.46 5.77 7.50
CA ALA A 26 -19.12 6.68 8.42
C ALA A 26 -18.36 8.00 8.54
N ARG A 27 -17.03 7.95 8.73
CA ARG A 27 -16.16 9.14 8.79
C ARG A 27 -16.26 9.99 7.52
N MET A 28 -16.23 9.38 6.35
CA MET A 28 -16.35 10.09 5.06
C MET A 28 -17.68 10.85 4.96
N LYS A 29 -18.79 10.20 5.33
CA LYS A 29 -20.13 10.83 5.34
C LYS A 29 -20.23 11.96 6.37
N MET A 30 -19.66 11.78 7.55
CA MET A 30 -19.59 12.84 8.59
C MET A 30 -18.82 14.07 8.10
N LEU A 31 -17.83 13.88 7.23
CA LEU A 31 -17.06 14.97 6.61
C LEU A 31 -17.75 15.59 5.38
N GLY A 32 -18.97 15.14 5.04
CA GLY A 32 -19.75 15.67 3.92
C GLY A 32 -19.42 15.06 2.55
N ALA A 33 -18.66 13.97 2.49
CA ALA A 33 -18.38 13.28 1.24
C ALA A 33 -19.54 12.35 0.83
N THR A 34 -19.80 12.27 -0.48
CA THR A 34 -20.71 11.29 -1.08
C THR A 34 -19.94 10.02 -1.37
N VAL A 35 -20.35 8.89 -0.77
CA VAL A 35 -19.74 7.57 -1.03
C VAL A 35 -20.60 6.81 -2.04
N LYS A 36 -20.03 6.50 -3.22
CA LYS A 36 -20.70 5.75 -4.29
C LYS A 36 -20.14 4.31 -4.35
N PRO A 37 -20.99 3.28 -4.28
CA PRO A 37 -20.55 1.89 -4.35
C PRO A 37 -20.15 1.51 -5.79
N ALA A 38 -19.01 0.85 -5.95
CA ALA A 38 -18.66 0.12 -7.16
C ALA A 38 -19.20 -1.31 -7.05
N THR A 39 -20.22 -1.61 -7.88
CA THR A 39 -20.97 -2.88 -7.86
C THR A 39 -20.59 -3.81 -9.03
N SER A 40 -19.73 -3.33 -9.93
CA SER A 40 -19.16 -4.09 -11.04
C SER A 40 -17.97 -4.95 -10.58
N GLY A 41 -17.64 -6.00 -11.35
CA GLY A 41 -16.44 -6.80 -11.13
C GLY A 41 -16.40 -7.54 -9.78
N SER A 42 -15.22 -7.52 -9.15
CA SER A 42 -14.95 -8.07 -7.82
C SER A 42 -15.47 -7.18 -6.70
N ARG A 43 -15.89 -5.94 -7.00
CA ARG A 43 -16.48 -4.99 -6.05
C ARG A 43 -15.50 -4.58 -4.94
N THR A 44 -14.23 -4.48 -5.31
CA THR A 44 -13.12 -4.05 -4.46
C THR A 44 -12.41 -2.80 -5.03
N LEU A 45 -11.21 -2.48 -4.53
CA LEU A 45 -10.41 -1.31 -4.90
C LEU A 45 -10.19 -1.13 -6.42
N LYS A 46 -9.97 -2.22 -7.16
CA LYS A 46 -9.77 -2.16 -8.62
C LYS A 46 -11.02 -1.61 -9.32
N ASP A 47 -12.21 -2.07 -8.94
CA ASP A 47 -13.46 -1.60 -9.56
C ASP A 47 -13.83 -0.18 -9.13
N ALA A 48 -13.56 0.19 -7.87
CA ALA A 48 -13.67 1.58 -7.42
C ALA A 48 -12.79 2.54 -8.24
N THR A 49 -11.56 2.10 -8.57
CA THR A 49 -10.64 2.86 -9.44
C THR A 49 -11.20 3.01 -10.85
N ASN A 50 -11.79 1.94 -11.42
CA ASN A 50 -12.44 2.00 -12.73
C ASN A 50 -13.59 3.01 -12.76
N GLU A 51 -14.46 3.01 -11.75
CA GLU A 51 -15.58 3.95 -11.66
C GLU A 51 -15.11 5.39 -11.46
N ALA A 52 -14.07 5.62 -10.65
CA ALA A 52 -13.50 6.95 -10.45
C ALA A 52 -12.88 7.52 -11.74
N ILE A 53 -12.14 6.71 -12.50
CA ILE A 53 -11.57 7.11 -13.79
C ILE A 53 -12.70 7.42 -14.80
N ARG A 54 -13.76 6.61 -14.81
CA ARG A 54 -14.94 6.85 -15.67
C ARG A 54 -15.65 8.15 -15.32
N ASP A 55 -15.84 8.46 -14.04
CA ASP A 55 -16.41 9.74 -13.60
C ASP A 55 -15.53 10.90 -14.08
N TRP A 56 -14.21 10.82 -13.83
CA TRP A 56 -13.28 11.85 -14.23
C TRP A 56 -13.26 12.13 -15.74
N ILE A 57 -13.35 11.08 -16.57
CA ILE A 57 -13.43 11.22 -18.04
C ILE A 57 -14.71 11.96 -18.46
N ASN A 58 -15.82 11.74 -17.75
CA ASN A 58 -17.10 12.38 -18.07
C ASN A 58 -17.20 13.81 -17.51
N ASN A 59 -16.43 14.15 -16.47
CA ASN A 59 -16.46 15.46 -15.80
C ASN A 59 -15.08 16.15 -15.74
N PRO A 60 -14.36 16.34 -16.87
CA PRO A 60 -12.95 16.76 -16.83
C PRO A 60 -12.73 18.26 -16.54
N VAL A 61 -13.79 19.08 -16.54
CA VAL A 61 -13.68 20.56 -16.44
C VAL A 61 -13.65 21.04 -14.99
N ASP A 62 -14.48 20.45 -14.14
CA ASP A 62 -14.70 20.87 -12.76
C ASP A 62 -14.28 19.80 -11.73
N THR A 63 -13.87 18.61 -12.20
CA THR A 63 -13.45 17.51 -11.33
C THR A 63 -11.93 17.28 -11.41
N HIS A 64 -11.29 17.29 -10.24
CA HIS A 64 -9.91 16.81 -10.08
C HIS A 64 -9.93 15.40 -9.50
N TYR A 65 -9.33 14.44 -10.21
CA TYR A 65 -9.19 13.08 -9.72
C TYR A 65 -8.02 12.96 -8.73
N ILE A 66 -8.35 12.76 -7.44
CA ILE A 66 -7.36 12.50 -6.40
C ILE A 66 -7.11 10.99 -6.34
N ILE A 67 -6.04 10.54 -7.00
CA ILE A 67 -5.61 9.15 -6.90
C ILE A 67 -4.87 8.90 -5.57
N GLY A 68 -5.17 7.77 -4.93
CA GLY A 68 -4.69 7.46 -3.57
C GLY A 68 -3.29 6.86 -3.48
N SER A 69 -2.60 6.61 -4.61
CA SER A 69 -1.30 5.94 -4.60
C SER A 69 -0.40 6.34 -5.77
N VAL A 70 0.86 5.89 -5.77
CA VAL A 70 1.85 6.06 -6.85
C VAL A 70 1.60 5.19 -8.07
N VAL A 71 0.33 4.96 -8.40
CA VAL A 71 -0.14 4.21 -9.58
C VAL A 71 -0.75 5.19 -10.58
N GLY A 72 -1.22 4.68 -11.72
CA GLY A 72 -1.91 5.50 -12.71
C GLY A 72 -0.98 6.25 -13.69
N PRO A 73 -1.55 7.03 -14.61
CA PRO A 73 -0.78 7.71 -15.64
C PRO A 73 0.10 8.81 -15.05
N HIS A 74 1.17 9.18 -15.76
CA HIS A 74 1.87 10.44 -15.48
C HIS A 74 0.86 11.61 -15.54
N PRO A 75 0.89 12.57 -14.58
CA PRO A 75 1.93 12.82 -13.57
C PRO A 75 1.73 12.14 -12.21
N TYR A 76 0.69 11.32 -12.02
CA TYR A 76 0.28 10.87 -10.69
C TYR A 76 1.35 10.09 -9.91
N PRO A 77 2.06 9.08 -10.47
CA PRO A 77 3.09 8.38 -9.72
C PRO A 77 4.19 9.30 -9.16
N ASP A 78 4.71 10.22 -9.99
CA ASP A 78 5.74 11.18 -9.58
C ASP A 78 5.20 12.19 -8.57
N MET A 79 4.00 12.74 -8.83
CA MET A 79 3.37 13.71 -7.95
C MET A 79 3.09 13.13 -6.55
N VAL A 80 2.52 11.92 -6.47
CA VAL A 80 2.23 11.27 -5.19
C VAL A 80 3.52 10.91 -4.46
N ALA A 81 4.55 10.42 -5.16
CA ALA A 81 5.85 10.12 -4.54
C ALA A 81 6.48 11.37 -3.92
N ARG A 82 6.43 12.51 -4.62
CA ARG A 82 6.91 13.81 -4.11
C ARG A 82 6.10 14.31 -2.92
N PHE A 83 4.78 14.16 -2.91
CA PHE A 83 3.98 14.55 -1.75
C PHE A 83 4.25 13.66 -0.53
N GLN A 84 4.60 12.39 -0.75
CA GLN A 84 4.96 11.45 0.31
C GLN A 84 6.42 11.53 0.73
N SER A 85 7.30 12.23 -0.01
CA SER A 85 8.74 12.28 0.28
C SER A 85 9.08 12.94 1.62
N VAL A 86 8.13 13.68 2.19
CA VAL A 86 8.23 14.21 3.56
C VAL A 86 8.55 13.12 4.58
N ILE A 87 8.06 11.89 4.36
CA ILE A 87 8.36 10.74 5.23
C ILE A 87 9.87 10.50 5.31
N SER A 88 10.55 10.32 4.17
CA SER A 88 12.01 10.09 4.19
C SER A 88 12.81 11.31 4.62
N ALA A 89 12.32 12.52 4.34
CA ALA A 89 12.99 13.74 4.80
C ALA A 89 13.00 13.82 6.33
N GLU A 90 11.87 13.53 6.97
CA GLU A 90 11.76 13.46 8.43
C GLU A 90 12.59 12.31 9.01
N VAL A 91 12.59 11.14 8.37
CA VAL A 91 13.43 10.00 8.80
C VAL A 91 14.91 10.37 8.77
N GLN A 92 15.42 11.01 7.72
CA GLN A 92 16.83 11.43 7.65
C GLN A 92 17.21 12.37 8.80
N GLN A 93 16.32 13.32 9.13
CA GLN A 93 16.53 14.21 10.27
C GLN A 93 16.53 13.44 11.59
N GLN A 94 15.53 12.58 11.80
CA GLN A 94 15.38 11.82 13.05
C GLN A 94 16.52 10.83 13.26
N LEU A 95 17.00 10.16 12.20
CA LEU A 95 18.14 9.27 12.27
C LEU A 95 19.43 10.03 12.58
N LEU A 96 19.64 11.20 11.97
CA LEU A 96 20.80 12.03 12.29
C LEU A 96 20.82 12.43 13.77
N GLU A 97 19.65 12.75 14.34
CA GLU A 97 19.49 13.12 15.75
C GLU A 97 19.69 11.93 16.70
N LYS A 98 19.22 10.72 16.34
CA LYS A 98 19.21 9.55 17.23
C LYS A 98 20.41 8.63 17.07
N GLU A 99 20.84 8.42 15.84
CA GLU A 99 21.86 7.43 15.45
C GLU A 99 23.14 8.08 14.89
N GLY A 100 23.15 9.41 14.73
CA GLY A 100 24.32 10.16 14.23
C GLY A 100 24.59 10.00 12.72
N THR A 101 23.69 9.34 12.00
CA THR A 101 23.73 9.14 10.54
C THR A 101 22.36 9.42 9.94
N PRO A 102 22.24 10.09 8.78
CA PRO A 102 20.95 10.22 8.10
C PRO A 102 20.57 8.96 7.30
N ASN A 103 21.48 7.99 7.15
CA ASN A 103 21.29 6.79 6.35
C ASN A 103 21.17 5.57 7.27
N PRO A 104 20.03 4.85 7.25
CA PRO A 104 19.91 3.55 7.88
C PRO A 104 20.52 2.45 7.01
N ASP A 105 20.76 1.27 7.55
CA ASP A 105 21.16 0.10 6.74
C ASP A 105 20.01 -0.39 5.87
N TYR A 106 18.76 -0.32 6.39
CA TYR A 106 17.57 -0.74 5.66
C TYR A 106 16.38 0.18 5.87
N VAL A 107 15.64 0.42 4.79
CA VAL A 107 14.29 0.98 4.82
C VAL A 107 13.27 -0.05 4.33
N VAL A 108 12.20 -0.23 5.09
CA VAL A 108 11.20 -1.28 4.86
C VAL A 108 9.80 -0.68 4.84
N ALA A 109 9.00 -1.02 3.83
CA ALA A 109 7.60 -0.66 3.80
C ALA A 109 6.75 -1.67 3.04
N CYS A 110 5.47 -1.77 3.43
CA CYS A 110 4.47 -2.54 2.73
C CYS A 110 4.08 -1.88 1.38
N VAL A 111 3.82 -2.70 0.37
CA VAL A 111 3.53 -2.26 -1.00
C VAL A 111 2.25 -2.93 -1.51
N GLY A 112 1.18 -2.13 -1.56
CA GLY A 112 0.03 -2.37 -2.44
C GLY A 112 0.23 -1.54 -3.71
N GLY A 113 -0.47 -0.39 -3.80
CA GLY A 113 -0.14 0.62 -4.81
C GLY A 113 1.23 1.29 -4.57
N GLY A 114 1.70 1.33 -3.33
CA GLY A 114 3.09 1.69 -2.96
C GLY A 114 3.39 3.14 -2.55
N SER A 115 2.40 3.99 -2.26
CA SER A 115 2.66 5.41 -1.93
C SER A 115 3.46 5.62 -0.65
N ASN A 116 3.10 4.93 0.43
CA ASN A 116 3.83 5.01 1.70
C ASN A 116 5.31 4.59 1.53
N ALA A 117 5.53 3.50 0.79
CA ALA A 117 6.86 2.98 0.47
C ALA A 117 7.64 3.96 -0.39
N ALA A 118 7.00 4.55 -1.41
CA ALA A 118 7.65 5.56 -2.23
C ALA A 118 8.08 6.79 -1.43
N GLY A 119 7.27 7.23 -0.47
CA GLY A 119 7.63 8.30 0.45
C GLY A 119 8.83 7.98 1.32
N LEU A 120 8.87 6.78 1.91
CA LEU A 120 10.01 6.32 2.72
C LEU A 120 11.27 6.12 1.89
N TYR A 121 11.16 5.70 0.63
CA TYR A 121 12.34 5.39 -0.18
C TYR A 121 12.91 6.61 -0.89
N TYR A 122 12.10 7.67 -1.09
CA TYR A 122 12.37 8.77 -2.01
C TYR A 122 13.81 9.32 -1.94
N HIS A 123 14.29 9.67 -0.75
CA HIS A 123 15.63 10.23 -0.56
C HIS A 123 16.77 9.20 -0.51
N TYR A 124 16.46 7.90 -0.53
CA TYR A 124 17.42 6.80 -0.51
C TYR A 124 17.53 6.04 -1.83
N LEU A 125 16.67 6.32 -2.82
CA LEU A 125 16.61 5.60 -4.10
C LEU A 125 17.98 5.51 -4.79
N ASP A 126 18.71 6.62 -4.83
CA ASP A 126 20.02 6.73 -5.47
C ASP A 126 21.20 6.43 -4.53
N ASN A 127 20.94 6.10 -3.26
CA ASN A 127 21.98 5.74 -2.29
C ASN A 127 22.14 4.20 -2.23
N PRO A 128 23.18 3.61 -2.84
CA PRO A 128 23.34 2.16 -2.87
C PRO A 128 23.72 1.54 -1.52
N GLU A 129 24.10 2.35 -0.53
CA GLU A 129 24.44 1.86 0.83
C GLU A 129 23.19 1.52 1.64
N VAL A 130 22.03 2.09 1.30
CA VAL A 130 20.77 1.83 2.01
C VAL A 130 19.99 0.71 1.31
N GLY A 131 19.79 -0.41 1.99
CA GLY A 131 18.92 -1.49 1.54
C GLY A 131 17.46 -1.04 1.47
N ILE A 132 16.77 -1.32 0.37
CA ILE A 132 15.34 -1.03 0.19
C ILE A 132 14.58 -2.35 0.15
N ILE A 133 13.65 -2.56 1.08
CA ILE A 133 12.86 -3.79 1.19
C ILE A 133 11.37 -3.45 1.04
N ALA A 134 10.78 -3.86 -0.08
CA ALA A 134 9.36 -3.76 -0.36
C ALA A 134 8.64 -5.05 0.04
N VAL A 135 7.58 -4.92 0.84
CA VAL A 135 6.84 -6.08 1.35
C VAL A 135 5.44 -6.15 0.72
N GLU A 136 5.18 -7.19 -0.06
CA GLU A 136 3.91 -7.41 -0.75
C GLU A 136 3.05 -8.45 -0.02
N ALA A 137 1.73 -8.36 -0.18
CA ALA A 137 0.80 -9.33 0.39
C ALA A 137 0.74 -10.61 -0.45
N ALA A 138 1.16 -11.73 0.14
CA ALA A 138 1.07 -13.04 -0.45
C ALA A 138 -0.32 -13.68 -0.31
N GLY A 139 -1.24 -13.08 0.46
CA GLY A 139 -2.58 -13.63 0.71
C GLY A 139 -2.48 -14.98 1.43
N LYS A 140 -3.10 -16.02 0.86
CA LYS A 140 -2.95 -17.40 1.34
C LYS A 140 -1.67 -18.10 0.84
N GLY A 141 -0.78 -17.35 0.22
CA GLY A 141 0.49 -17.80 -0.35
C GLY A 141 0.52 -17.68 -1.87
N ILE A 142 1.71 -17.45 -2.43
CA ILE A 142 1.91 -17.16 -3.87
C ILE A 142 1.48 -18.30 -4.82
N HIS A 143 1.34 -19.53 -4.33
CA HIS A 143 0.90 -20.69 -5.11
C HIS A 143 -0.56 -21.08 -4.86
N SER A 144 -1.28 -20.37 -3.99
CA SER A 144 -2.66 -20.71 -3.62
C SER A 144 -3.69 -20.31 -4.68
N GLY A 145 -3.33 -19.37 -5.55
CA GLY A 145 -4.28 -18.67 -6.43
C GLY A 145 -4.98 -17.48 -5.77
N GLU A 146 -4.77 -17.26 -4.47
CA GLU A 146 -5.30 -16.14 -3.69
C GLU A 146 -4.12 -15.33 -3.11
N SER A 147 -3.62 -14.37 -3.89
CA SER A 147 -2.43 -13.56 -3.56
C SER A 147 -2.50 -12.17 -4.19
N ALA A 148 -1.72 -11.22 -3.67
CA ALA A 148 -1.49 -9.89 -4.24
C ALA A 148 0.00 -9.59 -4.47
N ALA A 149 0.86 -10.62 -4.45
CA ALA A 149 2.32 -10.52 -4.59
C ALA A 149 2.74 -10.23 -6.05
N THR A 150 2.58 -8.97 -6.46
CA THR A 150 2.78 -8.52 -7.84
C THR A 150 4.21 -8.72 -8.35
N SER A 151 5.24 -8.55 -7.54
CA SER A 151 6.63 -8.82 -7.94
C SER A 151 6.88 -10.31 -8.23
N ALA A 152 6.25 -11.20 -7.48
CA ALA A 152 6.42 -12.65 -7.60
C ALA A 152 5.56 -13.25 -8.73
N LEU A 153 4.34 -12.76 -8.91
CA LEU A 153 3.33 -13.36 -9.79
C LEU A 153 3.04 -12.52 -11.05
N GLY A 154 3.41 -11.25 -11.02
CA GLY A 154 3.09 -10.29 -12.05
C GLY A 154 4.02 -10.35 -13.26
N LYS A 155 3.52 -9.79 -14.35
CA LYS A 155 4.25 -9.57 -15.60
C LYS A 155 4.05 -8.13 -16.04
N VAL A 156 4.96 -7.63 -16.88
CA VAL A 156 4.82 -6.30 -17.47
C VAL A 156 3.53 -6.23 -18.30
N GLY A 157 2.74 -5.19 -18.08
CA GLY A 157 1.58 -4.87 -18.90
C GLY A 157 1.06 -3.47 -18.59
N ILE A 158 -0.20 -3.19 -18.94
CA ILE A 158 -0.81 -1.86 -18.82
C ILE A 158 -2.10 -1.96 -18.01
N ILE A 159 -2.17 -1.25 -16.89
CA ILE A 159 -3.37 -1.14 -16.06
C ILE A 159 -3.52 0.30 -15.55
N HIS A 160 -4.77 0.76 -15.52
CA HIS A 160 -5.16 2.09 -15.02
C HIS A 160 -4.31 3.25 -15.58
N GLY A 161 -3.88 3.17 -16.85
CA GLY A 161 -3.11 4.23 -17.51
C GLY A 161 -1.59 4.19 -17.29
N SER A 162 -1.05 3.13 -16.68
CA SER A 162 0.39 2.97 -16.46
C SER A 162 0.93 1.65 -17.01
N LYS A 163 2.15 1.67 -17.58
CA LYS A 163 2.92 0.46 -17.85
C LYS A 163 3.65 0.05 -16.58
N THR A 164 3.35 -1.12 -16.04
CA THR A 164 3.89 -1.59 -14.75
C THR A 164 3.90 -3.13 -14.68
N LEU A 165 4.33 -3.70 -13.56
CA LEU A 165 4.08 -5.10 -13.22
C LEU A 165 2.64 -5.25 -12.71
N LEU A 166 1.96 -6.27 -13.22
CA LEU A 166 0.63 -6.65 -12.75
C LEU A 166 0.39 -8.15 -12.90
N MET A 167 -0.49 -8.69 -12.06
CA MET A 167 -0.99 -10.05 -12.17
C MET A 167 -2.03 -10.13 -13.29
N GLN A 168 -1.78 -11.00 -14.25
CA GLN A 168 -2.63 -11.17 -15.42
C GLN A 168 -2.54 -12.60 -15.97
N THR A 169 -3.60 -13.04 -16.63
CA THR A 169 -3.66 -14.31 -17.35
C THR A 169 -2.76 -14.30 -18.58
N GLN A 170 -2.61 -15.46 -19.25
CA GLN A 170 -1.82 -15.55 -20.49
C GLN A 170 -2.38 -14.65 -21.61
N ASP A 171 -3.70 -14.44 -21.64
CA ASP A 171 -4.39 -13.60 -22.61
C ASP A 171 -4.47 -12.13 -22.18
N GLY A 172 -3.78 -11.74 -21.10
CA GLY A 172 -3.69 -10.36 -20.62
C GLY A 172 -4.91 -9.87 -19.84
N GLN A 173 -5.78 -10.77 -19.35
CA GLN A 173 -6.87 -10.38 -18.44
C GLN A 173 -6.31 -10.18 -17.04
N ILE A 174 -6.79 -9.14 -16.34
CA ILE A 174 -6.36 -8.85 -14.96
C ILE A 174 -6.76 -10.01 -14.05
N THR A 175 -5.81 -10.56 -13.31
CA THR A 175 -6.08 -11.53 -12.25
C THR A 175 -6.54 -10.77 -11.01
N GLU A 176 -7.65 -11.17 -10.42
CA GLU A 176 -8.13 -10.55 -9.18
C GLU A 176 -7.14 -10.82 -8.03
N PRO A 177 -6.74 -9.77 -7.29
CA PRO A 177 -5.85 -9.94 -6.14
C PRO A 177 -6.61 -10.53 -4.94
N TYR A 178 -5.85 -10.99 -3.96
CA TYR A 178 -6.39 -11.29 -2.64
C TYR A 178 -5.37 -10.99 -1.54
N SER A 179 -5.85 -10.31 -0.49
CA SER A 179 -5.22 -10.22 0.82
C SER A 179 -6.28 -9.99 1.89
N ILE A 180 -6.02 -10.42 3.13
CA ILE A 180 -6.82 -9.99 4.29
C ILE A 180 -6.76 -8.46 4.48
N SER A 181 -5.69 -7.82 4.02
CA SER A 181 -5.45 -6.38 4.12
C SER A 181 -5.96 -5.65 2.88
N ALA A 182 -7.10 -4.96 3.00
CA ALA A 182 -7.74 -4.24 1.89
C ALA A 182 -6.80 -3.22 1.19
N GLY A 183 -5.88 -2.57 1.92
CA GLY A 183 -4.94 -1.61 1.33
C GLY A 183 -3.81 -2.24 0.49
N LEU A 184 -3.61 -3.55 0.58
CA LEU A 184 -2.63 -4.31 -0.22
C LEU A 184 -3.31 -5.15 -1.33
N ASP A 185 -4.65 -5.21 -1.34
CA ASP A 185 -5.46 -6.00 -2.28
C ASP A 185 -5.58 -5.31 -3.64
N TYR A 186 -4.45 -5.21 -4.36
CA TYR A 186 -4.35 -4.55 -5.67
C TYR A 186 -3.53 -5.39 -6.65
N PRO A 187 -3.95 -5.57 -7.92
CA PRO A 187 -3.33 -6.54 -8.82
C PRO A 187 -2.07 -6.03 -9.53
N GLY A 188 -1.62 -4.82 -9.21
CA GLY A 188 -0.45 -4.21 -9.81
C GLY A 188 0.39 -3.46 -8.79
N VAL A 189 1.38 -2.73 -9.27
CA VAL A 189 2.24 -1.90 -8.42
C VAL A 189 2.56 -0.57 -9.10
N GLY A 190 2.95 0.45 -8.34
CA GLY A 190 3.43 1.70 -8.93
C GLY A 190 4.65 1.48 -9.86
N PRO A 191 4.78 2.19 -10.99
CA PRO A 191 5.85 1.96 -11.96
C PRO A 191 7.25 2.18 -11.38
N MET A 192 7.41 3.05 -10.37
CA MET A 192 8.67 3.22 -9.64
C MET A 192 9.10 1.92 -8.92
N HIS A 193 8.15 1.23 -8.27
CA HIS A 193 8.42 -0.04 -7.58
C HIS A 193 8.69 -1.18 -8.57
N ALA A 194 7.96 -1.22 -9.69
CA ALA A 194 8.27 -2.15 -10.77
C ALA A 194 9.71 -1.95 -11.30
N HIS A 195 10.18 -0.69 -11.38
CA HIS A 195 11.56 -0.39 -11.74
C HIS A 195 12.56 -0.81 -10.64
N LEU A 196 12.26 -0.55 -9.37
CA LEU A 196 13.09 -0.99 -8.24
C LEU A 196 13.30 -2.52 -8.23
N TYR A 197 12.23 -3.28 -8.47
CA TYR A 197 12.31 -4.74 -8.57
C TYR A 197 13.15 -5.18 -9.76
N THR A 198 12.83 -4.68 -10.97
CA THR A 198 13.49 -5.14 -12.20
C THR A 198 14.95 -4.72 -12.32
N SER A 199 15.34 -3.61 -11.70
CA SER A 199 16.73 -3.15 -11.63
C SER A 199 17.55 -3.87 -10.54
N GLY A 200 16.91 -4.58 -9.62
CA GLY A 200 17.55 -5.19 -8.45
C GLY A 200 17.94 -4.18 -7.36
N ARG A 201 17.49 -2.92 -7.46
CA ARG A 201 17.74 -1.89 -6.44
C ARG A 201 16.95 -2.14 -5.15
N GLY A 202 15.74 -2.70 -5.28
CA GLY A 202 14.89 -3.09 -4.15
C GLY A 202 14.77 -4.61 -4.03
N GLU A 203 14.81 -5.10 -2.81
CA GLU A 203 14.43 -6.46 -2.44
C GLU A 203 12.92 -6.51 -2.23
N PHE A 204 12.25 -7.53 -2.79
CA PHE A 204 10.80 -7.71 -2.67
C PHE A 204 10.52 -9.02 -1.94
N ILE A 205 9.80 -8.92 -0.83
CA ILE A 205 9.45 -10.05 0.04
C ILE A 205 7.92 -10.18 0.05
N SER A 206 7.41 -11.40 -0.08
CA SER A 206 5.97 -11.69 -0.05
C SER A 206 5.61 -12.30 1.30
N ILE A 207 4.66 -11.68 2.01
CA ILE A 207 4.22 -12.08 3.35
C ILE A 207 2.76 -12.53 3.31
N THR A 208 2.47 -13.70 3.86
CA THR A 208 1.11 -14.26 3.93
C THR A 208 0.24 -13.55 4.96
N ASP A 209 -1.07 -13.69 4.81
CA ASP A 209 -2.03 -13.12 5.76
C ASP A 209 -1.76 -13.62 7.20
N ALA A 210 -1.40 -14.89 7.37
CA ALA A 210 -1.12 -15.46 8.69
C ALA A 210 0.10 -14.82 9.35
N GLU A 211 1.19 -14.67 8.62
CA GLU A 211 2.43 -14.04 9.09
C GLU A 211 2.19 -12.56 9.44
N ALA A 212 1.44 -11.83 8.60
CA ALA A 212 1.08 -10.45 8.90
C ALA A 212 0.24 -10.34 10.17
N MET A 213 -0.76 -11.20 10.36
CA MET A 213 -1.61 -11.16 11.57
C MET A 213 -0.79 -11.47 12.82
N GLU A 214 0.07 -12.48 12.79
CA GLU A 214 0.96 -12.84 13.90
C GLU A 214 1.93 -11.70 14.24
N ALA A 215 2.58 -11.10 13.24
CA ALA A 215 3.47 -9.96 13.45
C ALA A 215 2.72 -8.74 14.03
N GLY A 216 1.50 -8.46 13.57
CA GLY A 216 0.67 -7.39 14.09
C GLY A 216 0.29 -7.58 15.57
N LEU A 217 -0.06 -8.81 15.95
CA LEU A 217 -0.32 -9.17 17.33
C LEU A 217 0.94 -9.03 18.19
N LEU A 218 2.09 -9.49 17.68
CA LEU A 218 3.37 -9.42 18.39
C LEU A 218 3.76 -7.97 18.68
N VAL A 219 3.68 -7.08 17.69
CA VAL A 219 3.94 -5.63 17.87
C VAL A 219 2.97 -5.04 18.91
N SER A 220 1.70 -5.45 18.88
CA SER A 220 0.71 -4.99 19.86
C SER A 220 1.06 -5.41 21.29
N GLN A 221 1.58 -6.63 21.48
CA GLN A 221 1.94 -7.17 22.79
C GLN A 221 3.26 -6.61 23.31
N LEU A 222 4.26 -6.43 22.44
CA LEU A 222 5.59 -5.97 22.83
C LEU A 222 5.65 -4.45 23.01
N GLU A 223 5.04 -3.70 22.10
CA GLU A 223 5.21 -2.25 22.00
C GLU A 223 3.94 -1.46 22.36
N GLY A 224 2.81 -2.13 22.58
CA GLY A 224 1.54 -1.47 22.87
C GLY A 224 0.98 -0.67 21.69
N ILE A 225 1.40 -1.01 20.48
CA ILE A 225 0.99 -0.36 19.22
C ILE A 225 0.16 -1.36 18.42
N ILE A 226 -1.08 -1.00 18.08
CA ILE A 226 -1.91 -1.81 17.17
C ILE A 226 -1.71 -1.29 15.75
N PRO A 227 -0.89 -1.94 14.91
CA PRO A 227 -0.66 -1.53 13.53
C PRO A 227 -1.87 -1.81 12.64
N ALA A 228 -1.99 -1.07 11.53
CA ALA A 228 -2.85 -1.51 10.44
C ALA A 228 -2.33 -2.83 9.86
N ILE A 229 -3.22 -3.70 9.35
CA ILE A 229 -2.77 -5.00 8.83
C ILE A 229 -1.81 -4.83 7.63
N GLU A 230 -1.96 -3.75 6.85
CA GLU A 230 -0.99 -3.37 5.81
C GLU A 230 0.42 -3.23 6.41
N THR A 231 0.53 -2.50 7.52
CA THR A 231 1.79 -2.28 8.23
C THR A 231 2.32 -3.56 8.86
N SER A 232 1.45 -4.44 9.36
CA SER A 232 1.88 -5.71 9.95
C SER A 232 2.64 -6.60 8.96
N HIS A 233 2.35 -6.52 7.66
CA HIS A 233 3.16 -7.18 6.64
C HIS A 233 4.62 -6.71 6.70
N ALA A 234 4.86 -5.40 6.83
CA ALA A 234 6.21 -4.85 6.92
C ALA A 234 6.94 -5.29 8.20
N PHE A 235 6.24 -5.59 9.29
CA PHE A 235 6.84 -6.14 10.50
C PHE A 235 7.16 -7.62 10.41
N ALA A 236 6.44 -8.40 9.60
CA ALA A 236 6.70 -9.83 9.43
C ALA A 236 8.04 -10.14 8.73
N ILE A 237 8.78 -9.13 8.25
CA ILE A 237 10.08 -9.32 7.61
C ILE A 237 11.11 -10.01 8.49
N PHE A 238 11.00 -9.88 9.82
CA PHE A 238 12.01 -10.39 10.75
C PHE A 238 12.06 -11.93 10.76
N ASP A 239 10.99 -12.59 10.33
CA ASP A 239 10.95 -14.05 10.15
C ASP A 239 11.49 -14.50 8.79
N HIS A 240 11.64 -13.58 7.84
CA HIS A 240 12.04 -13.86 6.45
C HIS A 240 13.46 -13.41 6.12
N ARG A 241 13.96 -12.42 6.85
CA ARG A 241 15.26 -11.82 6.62
C ARG A 241 16.03 -11.64 7.93
N PRO A 242 17.24 -12.23 8.06
CA PRO A 242 18.10 -11.93 9.19
C PRO A 242 18.72 -10.53 9.03
N PHE A 243 18.76 -9.79 10.13
CA PHE A 243 19.48 -8.52 10.27
C PHE A 243 20.62 -8.70 11.26
N ASN A 244 21.70 -7.94 11.10
CA ASN A 244 22.76 -7.92 12.10
C ASN A 244 22.30 -7.17 13.35
N PRO A 245 22.84 -7.49 14.54
CA PRO A 245 22.49 -6.78 15.77
C PRO A 245 22.72 -5.27 15.75
N GLU A 246 23.62 -4.79 14.89
CA GLU A 246 23.99 -3.38 14.75
C GLU A 246 23.30 -2.69 13.55
N ASP A 247 22.50 -3.42 12.76
CA ASP A 247 21.81 -2.83 11.61
C ASP A 247 20.74 -1.84 12.09
N ILE A 248 20.75 -0.63 11.55
CA ILE A 248 19.69 0.36 11.73
C ILE A 248 18.61 0.08 10.70
N VAL A 249 17.45 -0.41 11.16
CA VAL A 249 16.30 -0.74 10.29
C VAL A 249 15.15 0.23 10.55
N VAL A 250 14.72 0.94 9.50
CA VAL A 250 13.54 1.81 9.56
C VAL A 250 12.35 1.13 8.87
N ILE A 251 11.32 0.82 9.65
CA ILE A 251 10.05 0.30 9.14
C ILE A 251 9.03 1.43 9.08
N ASN A 252 8.38 1.61 7.92
CA ASN A 252 7.29 2.57 7.80
C ASN A 252 6.02 2.04 8.47
N LEU A 253 5.66 2.62 9.61
CA LEU A 253 4.37 2.38 10.26
C LEU A 253 3.28 3.16 9.50
N SER A 254 2.84 2.61 8.37
CA SER A 254 2.00 3.31 7.38
C SER A 254 0.60 3.65 7.87
N GLY A 255 0.09 2.96 8.89
CA GLY A 255 -1.19 3.28 9.51
C GLY A 255 -1.44 2.55 10.82
N ARG A 256 -2.42 3.05 11.58
CA ARG A 256 -2.91 2.44 12.82
C ARG A 256 -4.07 1.47 12.57
N GLY A 257 -4.19 0.47 13.42
CA GLY A 257 -5.11 -0.66 13.25
C GLY A 257 -6.55 -0.45 13.70
N ASP A 258 -6.97 0.76 14.09
CA ASP A 258 -8.37 1.00 14.53
C ASP A 258 -9.41 0.53 13.50
N LYS A 259 -9.08 0.67 12.20
CA LYS A 259 -9.97 0.25 11.10
C LYS A 259 -10.05 -1.28 10.95
N ASP A 260 -9.09 -2.00 11.51
CA ASP A 260 -8.91 -3.45 11.36
C ASP A 260 -9.20 -4.20 12.66
N LEU A 261 -9.63 -3.51 13.73
CA LEU A 261 -9.88 -4.13 15.04
C LEU A 261 -10.88 -5.28 14.96
N GLU A 262 -11.95 -5.13 14.18
CA GLU A 262 -12.93 -6.21 14.00
C GLU A 262 -12.26 -7.44 13.35
N THR A 263 -11.43 -7.22 12.33
CA THR A 263 -10.68 -8.29 11.67
C THR A 263 -9.70 -8.97 12.63
N TYR A 264 -9.02 -8.20 13.49
CA TYR A 264 -8.18 -8.77 14.56
C TYR A 264 -8.99 -9.61 15.55
N ILE A 265 -10.15 -9.11 16.00
CA ILE A 265 -11.04 -9.80 16.95
C ILE A 265 -11.52 -11.12 16.35
N GLU A 266 -12.05 -11.08 15.12
CA GLU A 266 -12.55 -12.28 14.42
C GLU A 266 -11.43 -13.30 14.16
N TYR A 267 -10.25 -12.84 13.71
CA TYR A 267 -9.14 -13.71 13.36
C TYR A 267 -8.56 -14.45 14.56
N PHE A 268 -8.41 -13.77 15.69
CA PHE A 268 -7.83 -14.33 16.93
C PHE A 268 -8.88 -14.89 17.91
N GLY A 269 -10.17 -14.68 17.64
CA GLY A 269 -11.27 -15.13 18.50
C GLY A 269 -11.27 -14.45 19.88
N LEU A 270 -11.08 -13.12 19.90
CA LEU A 270 -10.97 -12.29 21.11
C LEU A 270 -12.33 -11.89 21.72
#